data_AF-A0A939QZ91-F1
#
_entry.id   AF-A0A939QZ91-F1
#
_cell.length_a   1.000
_cell.length_b   1.000
_cell.length_c   1.000
_cell.angle_alpha   90.00
_cell.angle_beta   90.00
_cell.angle_gamma   90.00
#
_symmetry.space_group_name_H-M   'P 1'
#
loop_
_entity.id
_entity.type
_entity.pdbx_description
1 polymer ?
#
loop_
_entity_poly.entity_id
_entity_poly.type
_entity_poly.pdbx_seq_one_letter_code
_entity_poly.pdbx_strand_id
1 'polypeptide(L)'
;MMPDLFNHSTLEMSTSPLAQEASSLLWGEVTVNRIAVVVAIVLLVIELRDILLLAPSLLRGLVIWKANVELEHSVNLSRTRNTVALVCGVLFCVIADRYSMFDTSWRAAAPEELQMALTAAMVVGFVFLRDILYLISPLRSRTAEFACTVRHAIYNYFIVYAVLAIVSTVLMEAFGVSAAAGRVVLTVEALVVYLIDITRTAQILSSRYGVFLTILYLCALELLPMGFLILMCTR
;
A
#
# COMPACT_ATOMS: atom_id res chain seq x y z
N MET A 1 -49.38 23.57 -41.08
CA MET A 1 -50.52 23.25 -40.18
C MET A 1 -50.66 21.73 -40.22
N MET A 2 -50.00 21.06 -39.27
CA MET A 2 -49.86 19.60 -39.20
C MET A 2 -50.74 19.12 -38.05
N PRO A 3 -51.75 18.25 -38.30
CA PRO A 3 -52.54 17.66 -37.23
C PRO A 3 -51.89 16.36 -36.72
N ASP A 4 -52.16 16.09 -35.45
CA ASP A 4 -52.17 14.79 -34.77
C ASP A 4 -50.83 14.13 -34.40
N LEU A 5 -50.24 14.66 -33.33
CA LEU A 5 -49.12 14.11 -32.56
C LEU A 5 -49.61 13.19 -31.42
N PHE A 6 -50.67 12.40 -31.64
CA PHE A 6 -51.18 11.42 -30.67
C PHE A 6 -51.49 10.10 -31.37
N ASN A 7 -50.43 9.40 -31.80
CA ASN A 7 -50.51 7.97 -32.10
C ASN A 7 -50.24 7.18 -30.82
N HIS A 8 -51.18 6.31 -30.49
CA HIS A 8 -51.17 5.30 -29.43
C HIS A 8 -49.78 4.94 -28.87
N SER A 9 -49.47 5.48 -27.69
CA SER A 9 -48.39 4.96 -26.85
C SER A 9 -48.85 3.63 -26.22
N THR A 10 -48.66 2.54 -26.94
CA THR A 10 -48.63 1.21 -26.33
C THR A 10 -47.41 1.18 -25.41
N LEU A 11 -47.65 1.17 -24.10
CA LEU A 11 -46.63 0.86 -23.11
C LEU A 11 -46.23 -0.60 -23.29
N GLU A 12 -45.23 -0.85 -24.13
CA GLU A 12 -44.54 -2.13 -24.13
C GLU A 12 -43.76 -2.24 -22.82
N MET A 13 -44.40 -2.83 -21.81
CA MET A 13 -43.70 -3.30 -20.62
C MET A 13 -42.64 -4.32 -21.08
N SER A 14 -41.37 -3.97 -20.92
CA SER A 14 -40.28 -4.92 -21.12
C SER A 14 -40.52 -6.15 -20.24
N THR A 15 -40.80 -7.29 -20.85
CA THR A 15 -41.01 -8.58 -20.20
C THR A 15 -39.69 -9.28 -19.87
N SER A 16 -38.55 -8.67 -20.21
CA SER A 16 -37.27 -9.09 -19.68
C SER A 16 -37.29 -8.86 -18.17
N PRO A 17 -37.10 -9.88 -17.32
CA PRO A 17 -36.83 -9.61 -15.92
C PRO A 17 -35.66 -8.63 -15.90
N LEU A 18 -35.81 -7.50 -15.18
CA LEU A 18 -34.67 -6.68 -14.80
C LEU A 18 -33.63 -7.68 -14.31
N ALA A 19 -32.52 -7.80 -15.04
CA ALA A 19 -31.42 -8.65 -14.63
C ALA A 19 -31.18 -8.26 -13.19
N GLN A 20 -31.53 -9.17 -12.29
CA GLN A 20 -31.51 -8.92 -10.87
C GLN A 20 -30.04 -8.72 -10.60
N GLU A 21 -29.61 -7.45 -10.54
CA GLU A 21 -28.25 -7.08 -10.22
C GLU A 21 -27.98 -7.86 -8.95
N ALA A 22 -27.13 -8.88 -9.05
CA ALA A 22 -26.74 -9.67 -7.90
C ALA A 22 -26.27 -8.63 -6.90
N SER A 23 -27.00 -8.49 -5.79
CA SER A 23 -26.71 -7.49 -4.78
C SER A 23 -25.29 -7.73 -4.33
N SER A 24 -24.34 -6.92 -4.82
CA SER A 24 -22.94 -7.01 -4.43
C SER A 24 -22.90 -6.85 -2.93
N LEU A 25 -22.33 -7.81 -2.20
CA LEU A 25 -22.29 -7.71 -0.76
C LEU A 25 -21.50 -6.44 -0.42
N LEU A 26 -21.97 -5.67 0.56
CA LEU A 26 -21.14 -4.57 1.02
C LEU A 26 -19.83 -5.16 1.55
N TRP A 27 -18.70 -4.47 1.33
CA TRP A 27 -17.37 -4.96 1.75
C TRP A 27 -17.35 -5.45 3.21
N GLY A 28 -18.10 -4.76 4.08
CA GLY A 28 -18.22 -5.09 5.50
C GLY A 28 -19.21 -6.21 5.83
N GLU A 29 -19.90 -6.81 4.86
CA GLU A 29 -20.78 -7.98 5.03
C GLU A 29 -20.02 -9.29 4.80
N VAL A 30 -18.93 -9.24 4.03
CA VAL A 30 -18.04 -10.38 3.82
C VAL A 30 -17.37 -10.78 5.14
N THR A 31 -17.59 -12.02 5.56
CA THR A 31 -17.11 -12.52 6.86
C THR A 31 -15.58 -12.51 6.94
N VAL A 32 -14.90 -12.81 5.84
CA VAL A 32 -13.43 -12.76 5.74
C VAL A 32 -12.89 -11.37 6.08
N ASN A 33 -13.50 -10.32 5.54
CA ASN A 33 -13.09 -8.93 5.78
C ASN A 33 -13.30 -8.53 7.25
N ARG A 34 -14.40 -8.96 7.87
CA ARG A 34 -14.64 -8.73 9.31
C ARG A 34 -13.57 -9.39 10.18
N ILE A 35 -13.26 -10.67 9.91
CA ILE A 35 -12.23 -11.41 10.64
C ILE A 35 -10.88 -10.70 10.46
N ALA A 36 -10.55 -10.28 9.23
CA ALA A 36 -9.32 -9.58 8.93
C ALA A 36 -9.19 -8.24 9.68
N VAL A 37 -10.27 -7.46 9.78
CA VAL A 37 -10.29 -6.22 10.58
C VAL A 37 -10.05 -6.51 12.05
N VAL A 38 -10.69 -7.53 12.62
CA VAL A 38 -10.49 -7.91 14.03
C VAL A 38 -9.04 -8.33 14.27
N VAL A 39 -8.48 -9.17 13.40
CA VAL A 39 -7.08 -9.60 13.46
C VAL A 39 -6.14 -8.39 13.36
N ALA A 40 -6.39 -7.49 12.41
CA ALA A 40 -5.63 -6.25 12.24
C ALA A 40 -5.64 -5.39 13.52
N ILE A 41 -6.81 -5.19 14.14
CA ILE A 41 -6.92 -4.43 15.39
C ILE A 41 -6.15 -5.12 16.52
N VAL A 42 -6.28 -6.44 16.67
CA VAL A 42 -5.56 -7.19 17.72
C VAL A 42 -4.05 -7.07 17.53
N LEU A 43 -3.54 -7.23 16.30
CA LEU A 43 -2.12 -7.07 16.00
C LEU A 43 -1.64 -5.64 16.28
N LEU A 44 -2.42 -4.62 15.92
CA LEU A 44 -2.11 -3.23 16.21
C LEU A 44 -2.00 -2.97 17.72
N VAL A 45 -2.90 -3.53 18.53
CA VAL A 45 -2.87 -3.39 19.99
C VAL A 45 -1.65 -4.09 20.59
N ILE A 46 -1.29 -5.28 20.10
CA ILE A 46 -0.10 -6.02 20.57
C ILE A 46 1.17 -5.22 20.29
N GLU A 47 1.33 -4.70 19.07
CA GLU A 47 2.53 -3.98 18.63
C GLU A 47 2.51 -2.47 18.95
N LEU A 48 1.46 -1.95 19.59
CA LEU A 48 1.30 -0.52 19.86
C LEU A 48 2.49 0.05 20.63
N ARG A 49 2.96 -0.67 21.64
CA ARG A 49 4.13 -0.27 22.42
C ARG A 49 5.37 -0.14 21.54
N ASP A 50 5.59 -1.09 20.64
CA ASP A 50 6.77 -1.16 19.81
C ASP A 50 6.75 -0.09 18.70
N ILE A 51 5.55 0.21 18.17
CA ILE A 51 5.32 1.37 17.29
C ILE A 51 5.69 2.68 18.01
N LEU A 52 5.22 2.87 19.25
CA LEU A 52 5.53 4.07 20.04
C LEU A 52 7.01 4.18 20.40
N LEU A 53 7.68 3.05 20.65
CA LEU A 53 9.13 3.00 20.89
C LEU A 53 9.94 3.35 19.62
N LEU A 54 9.49 2.93 18.44
CA LEU A 54 10.14 3.24 17.16
C LEU A 54 9.88 4.67 16.67
N ALA A 55 8.73 5.25 17.02
CA ALA A 55 8.28 6.57 16.55
C ALA A 55 9.36 7.67 16.56
N PRO A 56 10.12 7.93 17.66
CA PRO A 56 11.12 8.99 17.65
C PRO A 56 12.23 8.77 16.61
N SER A 57 12.67 7.52 16.43
CA SER A 57 13.70 7.17 15.45
C SER A 57 13.17 7.30 14.01
N LEU A 58 11.92 6.87 13.77
CA LEU A 58 11.27 6.99 12.47
C LEU A 58 11.05 8.45 12.07
N LEU A 59 10.54 9.29 12.98
CA LEU A 59 10.34 10.72 12.75
C LEU A 59 11.67 11.43 12.49
N ARG A 60 12.74 11.07 13.21
CA ARG A 60 14.08 11.59 12.92
C ARG A 60 14.57 11.17 11.53
N GLY A 61 14.25 9.95 11.09
CA GLY A 61 14.54 9.43 9.74
C GLY A 61 13.80 10.16 8.61
N LEU A 62 12.67 10.80 8.89
CA LEU A 62 11.99 11.68 7.93
C LEU A 62 12.80 12.93 7.60
N VAL A 63 13.60 13.43 8.56
CA VAL A 63 14.35 14.68 8.44
C VAL A 63 15.83 14.43 8.14
N ILE A 64 16.44 13.44 8.79
CA ILE A 64 17.88 13.16 8.77
C ILE A 64 18.12 11.73 8.31
N TRP A 65 18.74 11.57 7.14
CA TRP A 65 19.03 10.25 6.55
C TRP A 65 19.95 9.38 7.44
N LYS A 66 20.85 10.00 8.22
CA LYS A 66 21.76 9.28 9.14
C LYS A 66 21.00 8.52 10.22
N ALA A 67 19.80 8.96 10.60
CA ALA A 67 18.98 8.27 11.59
C ALA A 67 18.56 6.87 11.10
N ASN A 68 18.40 6.66 9.78
CA ASN A 68 18.12 5.33 9.22
C ASN A 68 19.32 4.38 9.39
N VAL A 69 20.54 4.92 9.28
CA VAL A 69 21.78 4.15 9.49
C VAL A 69 21.94 3.81 10.97
N GLU A 70 21.70 4.76 11.87
CA GLU A 70 21.72 4.55 13.33
C GLU A 70 20.70 3.49 13.78
N LEU A 71 19.48 3.51 13.21
CA LEU A 71 18.44 2.52 13.49
C LEU A 71 18.88 1.12 13.08
N GLU A 72 19.50 0.97 11.90
CA GLU A 72 19.97 -0.32 11.41
C GLU A 72 21.12 -0.90 12.26
N HIS A 73 22.01 -0.04 12.78
CA HIS A 73 23.11 -0.49 13.65
C HIS A 73 22.62 -1.01 15.02
N SER A 74 21.45 -0.59 15.47
CA SER A 74 20.85 -1.12 16.69
C SER A 74 20.09 -2.43 16.40
N VAL A 75 20.67 -3.56 16.82
CA VAL A 75 20.09 -4.89 16.57
C VAL A 75 18.67 -5.01 17.15
N ASN A 76 18.42 -4.43 18.33
CA ASN A 76 17.10 -4.47 18.95
C ASN A 76 16.08 -3.66 18.15
N LEU A 77 16.40 -2.40 17.81
CA LEU A 77 15.49 -1.53 17.06
C LEU A 77 15.24 -2.02 15.63
N SER A 78 16.29 -2.51 14.95
CA SER A 78 16.16 -3.11 13.61
C SER A 78 15.26 -4.34 13.63
N ARG A 79 15.37 -5.20 14.65
CA ARG A 79 14.50 -6.38 14.81
C ARG A 79 13.06 -5.96 15.09
N THR A 80 12.84 -5.07 16.06
CA THR A 80 11.50 -4.56 16.39
C THR A 80 10.86 -3.91 15.17
N ARG A 81 11.60 -3.09 14.40
CA ARG A 81 11.13 -2.51 13.15
C ARG A 81 10.67 -3.58 12.16
N ASN A 82 11.45 -4.63 11.95
CA ASN A 82 11.08 -5.67 10.97
C ASN A 82 9.79 -6.40 11.39
N THR A 83 9.61 -6.69 12.68
CA THR A 83 8.37 -7.27 13.21
C THR A 83 7.18 -6.32 13.02
N VAL A 84 7.34 -5.05 13.41
CA VAL A 84 6.29 -4.03 13.26
C VAL A 84 5.95 -3.81 11.78
N ALA A 85 6.92 -3.78 10.88
CA ALA A 85 6.69 -3.63 9.44
C ALA A 85 5.86 -4.78 8.87
N LEU A 86 6.07 -6.02 9.33
CA LEU A 86 5.28 -7.18 8.93
C LEU A 86 3.82 -7.01 9.39
N VAL A 87 3.61 -6.58 10.63
CA VAL A 87 2.27 -6.30 11.16
C VAL A 87 1.59 -5.16 10.40
N CYS A 88 2.30 -4.07 10.14
CA CYS A 88 1.83 -2.98 9.27
C CYS A 88 1.46 -3.47 7.86
N GLY A 89 2.10 -4.54 7.36
CA GLY A 89 1.75 -5.17 6.10
C GLY A 89 0.33 -5.71 6.09
N VAL A 90 -0.08 -6.38 7.17
CA VAL A 90 -1.46 -6.87 7.35
C VAL A 90 -2.44 -5.71 7.44
N LEU A 91 -2.11 -4.67 8.22
CA LEU A 91 -2.94 -3.46 8.35
C LEU A 91 -3.15 -2.78 7.01
N PHE A 92 -2.08 -2.64 6.24
CA PHE A 92 -2.12 -2.06 4.90
C PHE A 92 -3.02 -2.88 3.98
N CYS A 93 -2.94 -4.21 3.99
CA CYS A 93 -3.79 -5.06 3.14
C CYS A 93 -5.27 -4.82 3.42
N VAL A 94 -5.68 -4.71 4.69
CA VAL A 94 -7.08 -4.45 5.07
C VAL A 94 -7.53 -3.07 4.58
N ILE A 95 -6.71 -2.03 4.78
CA ILE A 95 -7.03 -0.66 4.34
C ILE A 95 -7.08 -0.57 2.81
N ALA A 96 -6.09 -1.16 2.13
CA ALA A 96 -5.99 -1.16 0.67
C ALA A 96 -7.18 -1.89 0.02
N ASP A 97 -7.63 -2.98 0.63
CA ASP A 97 -8.80 -3.74 0.18
C ASP A 97 -10.09 -2.92 0.37
N ARG A 98 -10.28 -2.35 1.58
CA ARG A 98 -11.45 -1.51 1.95
C ARG A 98 -11.67 -0.32 1.02
N TYR A 99 -10.61 0.39 0.64
CA TYR A 99 -10.68 1.54 -0.27
C TYR A 99 -10.46 1.17 -1.73
N SER A 100 -10.27 -0.13 -2.01
CA SER A 100 -9.98 -0.67 -3.34
C SER A 100 -8.85 0.10 -4.04
N MET A 101 -7.71 0.24 -3.34
CA MET A 101 -6.54 0.93 -3.87
C MET A 101 -5.97 0.27 -5.13
N PHE A 102 -6.17 -1.04 -5.27
CA PHE A 102 -5.79 -1.82 -6.46
C PHE A 102 -7.05 -2.25 -7.23
N ASP A 103 -7.70 -1.29 -7.89
CA ASP A 103 -8.90 -1.55 -8.68
C ASP A 103 -8.49 -2.06 -10.07
N THR A 104 -8.71 -3.34 -10.35
CA THR A 104 -8.29 -4.00 -11.59
C THR A 104 -9.40 -4.85 -12.16
N SER A 105 -9.42 -4.96 -13.49
CA SER A 105 -10.41 -5.74 -14.24
C SER A 105 -10.43 -7.22 -13.82
N TRP A 106 -9.25 -7.80 -13.57
CA TRP A 106 -9.11 -9.19 -13.15
C TRP A 106 -9.46 -9.43 -11.67
N ARG A 107 -9.27 -8.44 -10.78
CA ARG A 107 -9.71 -8.52 -9.37
C ARG A 107 -11.22 -8.37 -9.26
N ALA A 108 -11.83 -7.51 -10.08
CA ALA A 108 -13.28 -7.36 -10.17
C ALA A 108 -13.97 -8.65 -10.67
N ALA A 109 -13.29 -9.45 -11.48
CA ALA A 109 -13.80 -10.75 -11.95
C ALA A 109 -13.72 -11.86 -10.88
N ALA A 110 -12.96 -11.65 -9.80
CA ALA A 110 -12.80 -12.64 -8.74
C ALA A 110 -13.93 -12.55 -7.70
N PRO A 111 -14.27 -13.67 -7.02
CA PRO A 111 -15.20 -13.69 -5.90
C PRO A 111 -14.80 -12.67 -4.81
N GLU A 112 -15.80 -12.03 -4.20
CA GLU A 112 -15.61 -11.01 -3.16
C GLU A 112 -14.80 -11.53 -1.96
N GLU A 113 -14.94 -12.81 -1.61
CA GLU A 113 -14.18 -13.47 -0.54
C GLU A 113 -12.67 -13.57 -0.82
N LEU A 114 -12.26 -13.55 -2.09
CA LEU A 114 -10.87 -13.66 -2.50
C LEU A 114 -10.19 -12.29 -2.69
N GLN A 115 -10.93 -11.20 -2.70
CA GLN A 115 -10.38 -9.87 -3.00
C GLN A 115 -9.27 -9.46 -2.03
N MET A 116 -9.45 -9.72 -0.72
CA MET A 116 -8.42 -9.44 0.28
C MET A 116 -7.16 -10.31 0.06
N ALA A 117 -7.34 -11.59 -0.29
CA ALA A 117 -6.22 -12.48 -0.58
C ALA A 117 -5.45 -12.03 -1.83
N LEU A 118 -6.15 -11.53 -2.85
CA LEU A 118 -5.52 -10.93 -4.04
C LEU A 118 -4.76 -9.65 -3.69
N THR A 119 -5.32 -8.78 -2.85
CA THR A 119 -4.63 -7.58 -2.34
C THR A 119 -3.34 -7.96 -1.61
N ALA A 120 -3.40 -8.94 -0.70
CA ALA A 120 -2.22 -9.46 -0.01
C ALA A 120 -1.21 -10.09 -0.99
N ALA A 121 -1.67 -10.84 -1.99
CA ALA A 121 -0.80 -11.42 -3.02
C ALA A 121 -0.08 -10.35 -3.84
N MET A 122 -0.72 -9.22 -4.15
CA MET A 122 -0.07 -8.10 -4.84
C MET A 122 1.05 -7.48 -3.98
N VAL A 123 0.80 -7.28 -2.68
CA VAL A 123 1.81 -6.75 -1.74
C VAL A 123 2.98 -7.71 -1.59
N VAL A 124 2.70 -8.99 -1.39
CA VAL A 124 3.74 -10.03 -1.31
C VAL A 124 4.51 -10.14 -2.63
N GLY A 125 3.81 -10.09 -3.77
CA GLY A 125 4.42 -10.10 -5.10
C GLY A 125 5.34 -8.90 -5.32
N PHE A 126 4.96 -7.72 -4.86
CA PHE A 126 5.81 -6.52 -4.90
C PHE A 126 7.09 -6.70 -4.08
N VAL A 127 6.99 -7.17 -2.84
CA VAL A 127 8.15 -7.44 -1.98
C VAL A 127 9.05 -8.52 -2.60
N PHE A 128 8.46 -9.58 -3.13
CA PHE A 128 9.18 -10.68 -3.78
C PHE A 128 9.93 -10.22 -5.04
N LEU A 129 9.28 -9.42 -5.89
CA LEU A 129 9.92 -8.83 -7.07
C LEU A 129 11.10 -7.94 -6.67
N ARG A 130 10.91 -7.09 -5.65
CA ARG A 130 11.97 -6.24 -5.10
C ARG A 130 13.15 -7.08 -4.59
N ASP A 131 12.89 -8.17 -3.86
CA ASP A 131 13.92 -9.06 -3.35
C ASP A 131 14.69 -9.76 -4.50
N ILE A 132 14.02 -10.21 -5.56
CA ILE A 132 14.68 -10.76 -6.75
C ILE A 132 15.60 -9.73 -7.39
N LEU A 133 15.12 -8.50 -7.59
CA LEU A 133 15.90 -7.42 -8.20
C LEU A 133 17.10 -7.04 -7.32
N TYR A 134 16.94 -7.08 -6.01
CA TYR A 134 18.05 -6.92 -5.07
C TYR A 134 19.09 -8.04 -5.18
N LEU A 135 18.67 -9.29 -5.34
CA LEU A 135 19.59 -10.42 -5.49
C LEU A 135 20.46 -10.32 -6.75
N ILE A 136 19.92 -9.73 -7.83
CA ILE A 136 20.61 -9.52 -9.11
C ILE A 136 21.47 -8.24 -9.08
N SER A 137 21.18 -7.30 -8.16
CA SER A 137 21.83 -6.00 -8.11
C SER A 137 23.31 -6.09 -7.73
N PRO A 138 24.22 -5.37 -8.43
CA PRO A 138 25.64 -5.39 -8.13
C PRO A 138 25.98 -4.80 -6.76
N LEU A 139 25.05 -4.04 -6.14
CA LEU A 139 25.23 -3.46 -4.82
C LEU A 139 25.39 -4.51 -3.71
N ARG A 140 24.78 -5.69 -3.86
CA ARG A 140 24.90 -6.78 -2.89
C ARG A 140 26.36 -7.17 -2.63
N SER A 141 27.21 -7.08 -3.66
CA SER A 141 28.60 -7.54 -3.61
C SER A 141 29.56 -6.56 -2.93
N ARG A 142 29.19 -5.28 -2.73
CA ARG A 142 30.15 -4.22 -2.44
C ARG A 142 30.29 -3.82 -0.97
N THR A 143 29.25 -3.94 -0.13
CA THR A 143 29.35 -3.85 1.35
C THR A 143 28.09 -4.40 2.01
N ALA A 144 28.23 -5.40 2.89
CA ALA A 144 27.08 -6.10 3.50
C ALA A 144 26.25 -5.21 4.45
N GLU A 145 26.90 -4.39 5.28
CA GLU A 145 26.20 -3.56 6.29
C GLU A 145 25.36 -2.45 5.67
N PHE A 146 25.93 -1.70 4.71
CA PHE A 146 25.25 -0.58 4.09
C PHE A 146 24.15 -1.04 3.12
N ALA A 147 24.37 -2.18 2.45
CA ALA A 147 23.35 -2.79 1.61
C ALA A 147 22.13 -3.26 2.44
N CYS A 148 22.33 -3.62 3.71
CA CYS A 148 21.26 -3.96 4.65
C CYS A 148 20.43 -2.72 5.03
N THR A 149 21.09 -1.60 5.37
CA THR A 149 20.41 -0.33 5.67
C THR A 149 19.52 0.13 4.52
N VAL A 150 20.03 0.10 3.30
CA VAL A 150 19.29 0.54 2.12
C VAL A 150 18.13 -0.41 1.82
N ARG A 151 18.34 -1.73 1.94
CA ARG A 151 17.29 -2.73 1.72
C ARG A 151 16.10 -2.52 2.65
N HIS A 152 16.36 -2.28 3.93
CA HIS A 152 15.33 -2.14 4.96
C HIS A 152 14.87 -0.69 5.20
N ALA A 153 15.44 0.30 4.50
CA ALA A 153 15.03 1.70 4.63
C ALA A 153 13.53 1.88 4.34
N ILE A 154 13.02 1.19 3.31
CA ILE A 154 11.60 1.21 2.94
C ILE A 154 10.67 0.81 4.09
N TYR A 155 11.11 -0.06 5.02
CA TYR A 155 10.29 -0.47 6.16
C TYR A 155 10.03 0.69 7.13
N ASN A 156 10.99 1.60 7.30
CA ASN A 156 10.80 2.78 8.14
C ASN A 156 9.65 3.64 7.60
N TYR A 157 9.69 3.93 6.31
CA TYR A 157 8.70 4.78 5.64
C TYR A 157 7.36 4.05 5.49
N PHE A 158 7.37 2.74 5.30
CA PHE A 158 6.16 1.93 5.28
C PHE A 158 5.44 1.94 6.63
N ILE A 159 6.15 1.84 7.76
CA ILE A 159 5.54 1.97 9.09
C ILE A 159 4.94 3.37 9.28
N VAL A 160 5.66 4.43 8.90
CA VAL A 160 5.14 5.80 8.96
C VAL A 160 3.87 5.94 8.13
N TYR A 161 3.87 5.42 6.91
CA TYR A 161 2.70 5.42 6.05
C TYR A 161 1.54 4.63 6.66
N ALA A 162 1.77 3.44 7.21
CA ALA A 162 0.71 2.64 7.82
C ALA A 162 0.06 3.36 9.00
N VAL A 163 0.84 4.02 9.85
CA VAL A 163 0.30 4.85 10.95
C VAL A 163 -0.52 6.02 10.42
N LEU A 164 -0.03 6.73 9.40
CA LEU A 164 -0.77 7.81 8.76
C LEU A 164 -2.08 7.31 8.14
N ALA A 165 -2.04 6.21 7.39
CA ALA A 165 -3.19 5.61 6.73
C ALA A 165 -4.28 5.18 7.72
N ILE A 166 -3.90 4.67 8.90
CA ILE A 166 -4.84 4.36 9.98
C ILE A 166 -5.52 5.63 10.48
N VAL A 167 -4.74 6.66 10.81
CA VAL A 167 -5.28 7.95 11.29
C VAL A 167 -6.23 8.55 10.26
N SER A 168 -5.82 8.60 8.99
CA SER A 168 -6.63 9.12 7.89
C SER A 168 -7.89 8.30 7.69
N THR A 169 -7.83 6.98 7.76
CA THR A 169 -9.01 6.10 7.69
C THR A 169 -10.01 6.41 8.80
N VAL A 170 -9.55 6.56 10.04
CA VAL A 170 -10.42 6.88 11.19
C VAL A 170 -11.07 8.26 11.01
N LEU A 171 -10.31 9.26 10.57
CA LEU A 171 -10.84 10.59 10.32
C LEU A 171 -11.88 10.58 9.18
N MET A 172 -11.59 9.90 8.08
CA MET A 172 -12.49 9.81 6.93
C MET A 172 -13.82 9.16 7.29
N GLU A 173 -13.79 8.07 8.08
CA GLU A 173 -15.00 7.41 8.57
C GLU A 173 -15.77 8.32 9.55
N ALA A 174 -15.08 9.06 10.43
CA ALA A 174 -15.72 9.99 11.37
C ALA A 174 -16.44 11.17 10.67
N PHE A 175 -15.91 11.63 9.52
CA PHE A 175 -16.50 12.72 8.73
C PHE A 175 -17.42 12.24 7.59
N GLY A 176 -17.62 10.93 7.42
CA GLY A 176 -18.48 10.37 6.37
C GLY A 176 -17.95 10.64 4.96
N VAL A 177 -16.62 10.66 4.78
CA VAL A 177 -15.98 10.87 3.47
C VAL A 177 -16.28 9.69 2.56
N SER A 178 -16.55 9.96 1.27
CA SER A 178 -16.82 8.91 0.30
C SER A 178 -15.60 8.01 0.07
N ALA A 179 -15.84 6.72 -0.21
CA ALA A 179 -14.75 5.75 -0.43
C ALA A 179 -13.82 6.15 -1.60
N ALA A 180 -14.38 6.79 -2.64
CA ALA A 180 -13.59 7.29 -3.77
C ALA A 180 -12.64 8.42 -3.37
N ALA A 181 -13.11 9.38 -2.55
CA ALA A 181 -12.25 10.43 -2.01
C ALA A 181 -11.19 9.85 -1.07
N GLY A 182 -11.54 8.86 -0.25
CA GLY A 182 -10.58 8.20 0.64
C GLY A 182 -9.48 7.44 -0.11
N ARG A 183 -9.80 6.80 -1.23
CA ARG A 183 -8.81 6.19 -2.13
C ARG A 183 -7.79 7.24 -2.60
N VAL A 184 -8.25 8.41 -3.02
CA VAL A 184 -7.36 9.50 -3.49
C VAL A 184 -6.46 9.99 -2.35
N VAL A 185 -7.03 10.24 -1.16
CA VAL A 185 -6.26 10.69 0.02
C VAL A 185 -5.15 9.68 0.35
N LEU A 186 -5.49 8.40 0.51
CA LEU A 186 -4.52 7.35 0.84
C LEU A 186 -3.45 7.16 -0.25
N THR A 187 -3.81 7.35 -1.52
CA THR A 187 -2.86 7.28 -2.64
C THR A 187 -1.90 8.47 -2.64
N VAL A 188 -2.38 9.68 -2.35
CA VAL A 188 -1.55 10.88 -2.22
C VAL A 188 -0.61 10.76 -1.02
N GLU A 189 -1.11 10.27 0.12
CA GLU A 189 -0.28 9.99 1.30
C GLU A 189 0.81 8.96 0.99
N ALA A 190 0.46 7.86 0.32
CA ALA A 190 1.42 6.84 -0.10
C ALA A 190 2.49 7.44 -1.01
N LEU A 191 2.09 8.28 -1.99
CA LEU A 191 3.00 8.94 -2.91
C LEU A 191 3.97 9.88 -2.17
N VAL A 192 3.48 10.69 -1.24
CA VAL A 192 4.32 11.62 -0.47
C VAL A 192 5.35 10.85 0.35
N VAL A 193 4.92 9.82 1.08
CA VAL A 193 5.84 9.01 1.91
C VAL A 193 6.85 8.27 1.03
N TYR A 194 6.41 7.74 -0.11
CA TYR A 194 7.28 7.06 -1.07
C TYR A 194 8.33 8.00 -1.69
N LEU A 195 7.97 9.25 -2.00
CA LEU A 195 8.94 10.26 -2.47
C LEU A 195 9.98 10.58 -1.38
N ILE A 196 9.56 10.64 -0.11
CA ILE A 196 10.50 10.81 1.00
C ILE A 196 11.44 9.60 1.09
N ASP A 197 10.94 8.37 0.98
CA ASP A 197 11.77 7.17 0.97
C ASP A 197 12.80 7.20 -0.15
N ILE A 198 12.39 7.46 -1.41
CA ILE A 198 13.31 7.58 -2.55
C ILE A 198 14.40 8.62 -2.27
N THR A 199 14.03 9.82 -1.82
CA THR A 199 15.01 10.90 -1.60
C THR A 199 15.99 10.55 -0.48
N ARG A 200 15.53 9.89 0.58
CA ARG A 200 16.37 9.48 1.71
C ARG A 200 17.27 8.32 1.34
N THR A 201 16.76 7.34 0.60
CA THR A 201 17.53 6.24 0.01
C THR A 201 18.59 6.78 -0.95
N ALA A 202 18.25 7.77 -1.79
CA ALA A 202 19.20 8.44 -2.67
C ALA A 202 20.34 9.11 -1.89
N GLN A 203 20.02 9.84 -0.81
CA GLN A 203 21.01 10.50 0.05
C GLN A 203 21.93 9.50 0.75
N ILE A 204 21.38 8.38 1.23
CA ILE A 204 22.14 7.28 1.83
C ILE A 204 23.14 6.75 0.79
N LEU A 205 22.69 6.41 -0.42
CA LEU A 205 23.55 5.89 -1.46
C LEU A 205 24.62 6.88 -1.92
N SER A 206 24.23 8.13 -2.21
CA SER A 206 25.15 9.16 -2.72
C SER A 206 26.23 9.54 -1.70
N SER A 207 26.02 9.26 -0.41
CA SER A 207 27.04 9.49 0.63
C SER A 207 28.23 8.53 0.56
N ARG A 208 28.07 7.37 -0.10
CA ARG A 208 29.08 6.30 -0.18
C ARG A 208 29.45 5.92 -1.61
N TYR A 209 28.51 6.04 -2.54
CA TYR A 209 28.64 5.62 -3.92
C TYR A 209 28.50 6.79 -4.89
N GLY A 210 28.99 6.60 -6.11
CA GLY A 210 28.84 7.58 -7.18
C GLY A 210 27.39 7.73 -7.64
N VAL A 211 27.06 8.93 -8.16
CA VAL A 211 25.72 9.31 -8.63
C VAL A 211 25.12 8.30 -9.62
N PHE A 212 25.94 7.77 -10.53
CA PHE A 212 25.49 6.78 -11.52
C PHE A 212 24.91 5.51 -10.86
N LEU A 213 25.60 4.99 -9.84
CA LEU A 213 25.18 3.76 -9.15
C LEU A 213 23.94 4.02 -8.28
N THR A 214 23.84 5.21 -7.70
CA THR A 214 22.62 5.67 -7.01
C THR A 214 21.41 5.69 -7.94
N ILE A 215 21.53 6.28 -9.12
CA ILE A 215 20.44 6.32 -10.11
C ILE A 215 20.07 4.91 -10.56
N LEU A 216 21.05 4.09 -10.91
CA LEU A 216 20.81 2.71 -11.35
C LEU A 216 20.07 1.90 -10.28
N TYR A 217 20.46 2.06 -9.00
CA TYR A 217 19.78 1.41 -7.89
C TYR A 217 18.31 1.86 -7.76
N LEU A 218 18.07 3.17 -7.73
CA LEU A 218 16.72 3.72 -7.58
C LEU A 218 15.82 3.28 -8.75
N CYS A 219 16.34 3.30 -9.97
CA CYS A 219 15.61 2.82 -11.14
C CYS A 219 15.27 1.33 -11.04
N ALA A 220 16.23 0.49 -10.65
CA ALA A 220 16.06 -0.95 -10.63
C ALA A 220 15.21 -1.47 -9.46
N LEU A 221 15.37 -0.92 -8.25
CA LEU A 221 14.75 -1.47 -7.04
C LEU A 221 13.58 -0.66 -6.49
N GLU A 222 13.50 0.63 -6.79
CA GLU A 222 12.38 1.46 -6.32
C GLU A 222 11.39 1.69 -7.46
N LEU A 223 11.84 2.26 -8.58
CA LEU A 223 10.95 2.68 -9.67
C LEU A 223 10.41 1.50 -10.50
N LEU A 224 11.20 0.46 -10.77
CA LEU A 224 10.77 -0.65 -11.60
C LEU A 224 9.67 -1.51 -10.94
N PRO A 225 9.78 -1.94 -9.66
CA PRO A 225 8.69 -2.64 -8.98
C PRO A 225 7.41 -1.80 -8.88
N MET A 226 7.54 -0.49 -8.64
CA MET A 226 6.38 0.40 -8.61
C MET A 226 5.75 0.57 -9.99
N GLY A 227 6.56 0.72 -11.04
CA GLY A 227 6.08 0.77 -12.42
C GLY A 227 5.34 -0.52 -12.81
N PHE A 228 5.85 -1.68 -12.40
CA PHE A 228 5.18 -2.96 -12.60
C PHE A 228 3.83 -3.01 -11.85
N LEU A 229 3.78 -2.57 -10.60
CA LEU A 229 2.55 -2.54 -9.82
C LEU A 229 1.51 -1.61 -10.46
N ILE A 230 1.90 -0.43 -10.93
CA ILE A 230 1.01 0.52 -11.62
C ILE A 230 0.50 -0.07 -12.93
N LEU A 231 1.36 -0.73 -13.71
CA LEU A 231 0.96 -1.42 -14.95
C LEU A 231 -0.05 -2.52 -14.69
N MET A 232 0.09 -3.25 -13.57
CA MET A 232 -0.90 -4.26 -13.16
C MET A 232 -2.21 -3.64 -12.69
N CYS A 233 -2.19 -2.39 -12.22
CA CYS A 233 -3.37 -1.65 -11.77
C CYS A 233 -4.11 -0.91 -12.90
N THR A 234 -3.48 -0.70 -14.05
CA THR A 234 -4.01 0.14 -15.15
C THR A 234 -4.53 -0.66 -16.35
N ARG A 235 -4.56 -1.99 -16.24
CA ARG A 235 -5.10 -2.93 -17.25
C ARG A 235 -6.25 -3.73 -16.66
#